data_AF-A0A1V3XM38-F1
#
_entry.id   AF-A0A1V3XM38-F1
#
_cell.length_a   1.000
_cell.length_b   1.000
_cell.length_c   1.000
_cell.angle_alpha   90.00
_cell.angle_beta   90.00
_cell.angle_gamma   90.00
#
_symmetry.space_group_name_H-M   'P 1'
#
loop_
_entity.id
_entity.type
_entity.pdbx_description
1 polymer ?
#
loop_
_entity_poly.entity_id
_entity_poly.type
_entity_poly.pdbx_seq_one_letter_code
_entity_poly.pdbx_strand_id
1 'polypeptide(L)'
;MTSLLEPDALTQGLFSLFDRFGRVIERVPLDTQRLDDIREIEHLDLLKIDIQGGELTVFQNGRSKLAEAVAIQTEVSFITVYQDQPPFGEVDLELRRQGFVPHCIPGDVKKWVIGDFAVGDPFRPLNQILETDIVYVRDFVHPDGMTDEQLKQLAMIAHYCYGSFDLALRCVRLLEDRHAVDAGVHAGICSFARGPLVTNERSGGRNTVRRG
;
A
#
# COMPACT_ATOMS: atom_id res chain seq x y z
N MET A 1 20.24 -1.51 6.67
CA MET A 1 18.87 -1.09 6.98
C MET A 1 18.92 -0.14 8.16
N THR A 2 17.98 0.79 8.24
CA THR A 2 17.86 1.75 9.34
C THR A 2 16.40 1.77 9.76
N SER A 3 16.13 1.73 11.06
CA SER A 3 14.80 1.83 11.64
C SER A 3 14.87 2.67 12.92
N LEU A 4 13.75 3.27 13.29
CA LEU A 4 13.57 3.89 14.61
C LEU A 4 13.22 2.87 15.70
N LEU A 5 12.90 1.63 15.30
CA LEU A 5 12.56 0.54 16.20
C LEU A 5 13.77 -0.37 16.44
N GLU A 6 13.84 -0.93 17.64
CA GLU A 6 14.87 -1.89 17.99
C GLU A 6 14.55 -3.25 17.33
N PRO A 7 15.53 -3.92 16.69
CA PRO A 7 15.35 -5.27 16.16
C PRO A 7 14.82 -6.26 17.22
N ASP A 8 13.87 -7.12 16.83
CA ASP A 8 13.41 -8.24 17.67
C ASP A 8 14.31 -9.46 17.45
N ALA A 9 15.22 -9.71 18.39
CA ALA A 9 16.24 -10.75 18.24
C ALA A 9 15.65 -12.17 18.12
N LEU A 10 14.50 -12.43 18.75
CA LEU A 10 13.84 -13.73 18.67
C LEU A 10 13.30 -13.97 17.26
N THR A 11 12.52 -13.02 16.74
CA THR A 11 11.81 -13.16 15.47
C THR A 11 12.78 -13.07 14.30
N GLN A 12 13.76 -12.16 14.37
CA GLN A 12 14.82 -12.11 13.37
C GLN A 12 15.70 -13.36 13.39
N GLY A 13 15.98 -13.94 14.57
CA GLY A 13 16.71 -15.20 14.68
C GLY A 13 16.00 -16.41 14.07
N LEU A 14 14.68 -16.33 13.84
CA LEU A 14 13.90 -17.38 13.18
C LEU A 14 14.03 -17.36 11.65
N PHE A 15 14.44 -16.26 11.04
CA PHE A 15 14.55 -16.15 9.59
C PHE A 15 16.02 -16.17 9.16
N SER A 16 16.38 -17.15 8.33
CA SER A 16 17.73 -17.25 7.77
C SER A 16 18.16 -15.92 7.15
N LEU A 17 19.42 -15.48 7.36
CA LEU A 17 20.03 -14.23 6.88
C LEU A 17 19.71 -12.96 7.67
N PHE A 18 18.69 -12.95 8.53
CA PHE A 18 18.44 -11.79 9.41
C PHE A 18 19.51 -11.63 10.50
N ASP A 19 20.27 -12.69 10.81
CA ASP A 19 21.48 -12.62 11.65
C ASP A 19 22.52 -11.59 11.14
N ARG A 20 22.61 -11.40 9.82
CA ARG A 20 23.52 -10.43 9.19
C ARG A 20 22.94 -9.03 9.12
N PHE A 21 21.63 -8.91 8.95
CA PHE A 21 20.96 -7.63 8.72
C PHE A 21 20.37 -6.98 9.98
N GLY A 22 20.09 -7.79 11.00
CA GLY A 22 19.47 -7.42 12.26
C GLY A 22 20.40 -6.84 13.31
N ARG A 23 21.72 -6.96 13.09
CA ARG A 23 22.71 -6.47 14.05
C ARG A 23 22.75 -4.95 14.04
N VAL A 24 22.45 -4.35 15.19
CA VAL A 24 22.66 -2.91 15.41
C VAL A 24 24.16 -2.60 15.42
N ILE A 25 24.62 -1.85 14.43
CA ILE A 25 26.02 -1.43 14.29
C ILE A 25 26.28 -0.05 14.91
N GLU A 26 25.28 0.81 14.97
CA GLU A 26 25.36 2.18 15.46
C GLU A 26 23.97 2.64 15.93
N ARG A 27 23.93 3.54 16.91
CA ARG A 27 22.71 4.26 17.31
C ARG A 27 22.98 5.76 17.23
N VAL A 28 22.21 6.45 16.39
CA VAL A 28 22.35 7.89 16.16
C VAL A 28 21.07 8.57 16.66
N PRO A 29 21.15 9.55 17.58
CA PRO A 29 20.00 10.36 17.94
C PRO A 29 19.50 11.13 16.72
N LEU A 30 18.19 11.09 16.47
CA LEU A 30 17.56 11.77 15.34
C LEU A 30 16.33 12.52 15.83
N ASP A 31 16.25 13.80 15.47
CA ASP A 31 15.03 14.58 15.63
C ASP A 31 14.04 14.18 14.54
N THR A 32 12.78 14.00 14.93
CA THR A 32 11.69 13.65 14.01
C THR A 32 10.56 14.65 14.14
N GLN A 33 9.79 14.80 13.07
CA GLN A 33 8.62 15.67 13.03
C GLN A 33 7.41 14.86 12.53
N ARG A 34 6.23 15.19 13.05
CA ARG A 34 4.95 14.65 12.57
C ARG A 34 4.75 15.04 11.11
N LEU A 35 4.19 14.14 10.30
CA LEU A 35 3.93 14.41 8.89
C LEU A 35 3.09 15.68 8.72
N ASP A 36 2.06 15.87 9.55
CA ASP A 36 1.22 17.08 9.50
C ASP A 36 1.98 18.39 9.77
N ASP A 37 3.10 18.33 10.49
CA ASP A 37 3.86 19.51 10.90
C ASP A 37 4.96 19.91 9.90
N ILE A 38 5.20 19.09 8.85
CA ILE A 38 6.16 19.39 7.77
C ILE A 38 5.54 20.45 6.84
N ARG A 39 6.05 21.68 6.87
CA ARG A 39 5.43 22.82 6.19
C ARG A 39 5.70 22.85 4.69
N GLU A 40 6.82 22.27 4.29
CA GLU A 40 7.31 22.20 2.91
C GLU A 40 6.44 21.32 2.02
N ILE A 41 5.68 20.39 2.62
CA ILE A 41 4.70 19.56 1.91
C ILE A 41 3.38 20.30 1.92
N GLU A 42 3.15 21.15 0.93
CA GLU A 42 1.90 21.91 0.81
C GLU A 42 0.73 21.01 0.35
N HIS A 43 1.00 20.13 -0.61
CA HIS A 43 0.05 19.19 -1.19
C HIS A 43 0.60 17.77 -1.19
N LEU A 44 -0.27 16.78 -0.98
CA LEU A 44 0.11 15.37 -0.95
C LEU A 44 -0.94 14.51 -1.65
N ASP A 45 -0.71 14.13 -2.91
CA ASP A 45 -1.61 13.25 -3.67
C ASP A 45 -1.29 11.76 -3.46
N LEU A 46 0.01 11.42 -3.41
CA LEU A 46 0.51 10.06 -3.25
C LEU A 46 1.62 10.03 -2.20
N LEU A 47 1.47 9.16 -1.20
CA LEU A 47 2.54 8.83 -0.26
C LEU A 47 3.09 7.44 -0.55
N LYS A 48 4.36 7.33 -0.95
CA LYS A 48 5.13 6.08 -0.87
C LYS A 48 5.94 6.09 0.41
N ILE A 49 5.76 5.10 1.26
CA ILE A 49 6.47 4.98 2.53
C ILE A 49 6.93 3.54 2.80
N ASP A 50 8.18 3.43 3.26
CA ASP A 50 8.82 2.20 3.69
C ASP A 50 9.94 2.65 4.62
N ILE A 51 9.62 2.68 5.91
CA ILE A 51 10.51 3.18 6.98
C ILE A 51 10.71 2.11 8.05
N GLN A 52 10.54 0.84 7.67
CA GLN A 52 10.91 -0.33 8.45
C GLN A 52 10.22 -0.37 9.82
N GLY A 53 8.89 -0.22 9.82
CA GLY A 53 8.02 -0.43 10.99
C GLY A 53 7.42 0.84 11.59
N GLY A 54 7.85 2.02 11.16
CA GLY A 54 7.33 3.31 11.65
C GLY A 54 6.05 3.79 10.98
N GLU A 55 5.50 3.05 10.01
CA GLU A 55 4.45 3.49 9.10
C GLU A 55 3.18 3.93 9.83
N LEU A 56 2.71 3.13 10.80
CA LEU A 56 1.50 3.44 11.57
C LEU A 56 1.60 4.79 12.29
N THR A 57 2.76 5.07 12.90
CA THR A 57 3.01 6.34 13.61
C THR A 57 2.91 7.52 12.65
N VAL A 58 3.43 7.38 11.44
CA VAL A 58 3.32 8.41 10.39
C VAL A 58 1.86 8.61 9.98
N PHE A 59 1.10 7.54 9.77
CA PHE A 59 -0.32 7.65 9.41
C PHE A 59 -1.14 8.32 10.49
N GLN A 60 -0.94 7.96 11.76
CA GLN A 60 -1.64 8.57 12.90
C GLN A 60 -1.32 10.07 13.06
N ASN A 61 -0.12 10.49 12.69
CA ASN A 61 0.38 11.86 12.81
C ASN A 61 0.38 12.65 11.50
N GLY A 62 -0.24 12.11 10.45
CA GLY A 62 -0.34 12.70 9.13
C GLY A 62 -1.78 12.86 8.64
N ARG A 63 -2.78 12.74 9.52
CA ARG A 63 -4.19 12.69 9.13
C ARG A 63 -4.63 13.90 8.31
N SER A 64 -4.13 15.10 8.64
CA SER A 64 -4.52 16.31 7.93
C SER A 64 -3.95 16.35 6.52
N LYS A 65 -2.66 16.06 6.33
CA LYS A 65 -2.07 15.98 4.98
C LYS A 65 -2.60 14.79 4.19
N LEU A 66 -2.76 13.65 4.84
CA LEU A 66 -3.27 12.43 4.21
C LEU A 66 -4.75 12.54 3.86
N ALA A 67 -5.50 13.54 4.32
CA ALA A 67 -6.88 13.78 3.87
C ALA A 67 -6.94 14.21 2.39
N GLU A 68 -5.89 14.86 1.89
CA GLU A 68 -5.78 15.24 0.47
C GLU A 68 -5.34 14.07 -0.41
N ALA A 69 -4.53 13.17 0.13
CA ALA A 69 -3.98 12.04 -0.63
C ALA A 69 -5.07 11.15 -1.23
N VAL A 70 -4.78 10.63 -2.41
CA VAL A 70 -5.66 9.70 -3.13
C VAL A 70 -5.08 8.30 -3.20
N ALA A 71 -3.79 8.15 -2.93
CA ALA A 71 -3.14 6.86 -2.85
C ALA A 71 -2.03 6.85 -1.78
N ILE A 72 -1.82 5.70 -1.17
CA ILE A 72 -0.70 5.41 -0.27
C ILE A 72 -0.13 4.05 -0.66
N GLN A 73 1.16 3.98 -0.97
CA GLN A 73 1.88 2.72 -1.06
C GLN A 73 2.74 2.57 0.19
N THR A 74 2.47 1.51 0.95
CA THR A 74 3.18 1.23 2.19
C THR A 74 3.66 -0.21 2.24
N GLU A 75 4.86 -0.42 2.76
CA GLU A 75 5.26 -1.74 3.23
C GLU A 75 4.44 -2.09 4.48
N VAL A 76 3.99 -3.34 4.58
CA VAL A 76 3.32 -3.90 5.75
C VAL A 76 3.96 -5.22 6.14
N SER A 77 4.06 -5.48 7.44
CA SER A 77 4.62 -6.72 7.95
C SER A 77 3.52 -7.66 8.44
N PHE A 78 3.50 -8.87 7.90
CA PHE A 78 2.67 -9.98 8.37
C PHE A 78 3.25 -10.64 9.62
N ILE A 79 4.59 -10.66 9.72
CA ILE A 79 5.33 -11.04 10.92
C ILE A 79 6.26 -9.87 11.24
N THR A 80 6.17 -9.36 12.46
CA THR A 80 6.91 -8.19 12.94
C THR A 80 8.35 -8.58 13.27
N VAL A 81 9.32 -7.88 12.69
CA VAL A 81 10.76 -8.15 12.90
C VAL A 81 11.44 -7.11 13.79
N TYR A 82 10.71 -6.07 14.19
CA TYR A 82 11.15 -5.10 15.20
C TYR A 82 10.26 -5.18 16.45
N GLN A 83 10.81 -4.78 17.59
CA GLN A 83 10.09 -4.66 18.85
C GLN A 83 9.00 -3.60 18.72
N ASP A 84 7.81 -3.92 19.23
CA ASP A 84 6.61 -3.07 19.18
C ASP A 84 6.21 -2.60 17.77
N GLN A 85 6.68 -3.28 16.73
CA GLN A 85 6.29 -2.99 15.36
C GLN A 85 4.79 -3.29 15.15
N PRO A 86 4.02 -2.37 14.57
CA PRO A 86 2.63 -2.64 14.23
C PRO A 86 2.52 -3.72 13.13
N PRO A 87 1.68 -4.75 13.32
CA PRO A 87 1.42 -5.72 12.26
C PRO A 87 0.51 -5.12 11.18
N PHE A 88 0.45 -5.77 10.02
CA PHE A 88 -0.41 -5.42 8.89
C PHE A 88 -1.84 -5.06 9.30
N GLY A 89 -2.46 -5.82 10.20
CA GLY A 89 -3.84 -5.59 10.62
C GLY A 89 -4.07 -4.22 11.28
N GLU A 90 -3.09 -3.69 12.01
CA GLU A 90 -3.21 -2.37 12.63
C GLU A 90 -3.06 -1.25 11.59
N VAL A 91 -2.13 -1.43 10.65
CA VAL A 91 -1.93 -0.51 9.52
C VAL A 91 -3.18 -0.46 8.63
N ASP A 92 -3.74 -1.61 8.25
CA ASP A 92 -4.97 -1.71 7.45
C ASP A 92 -6.15 -1.01 8.14
N LEU A 93 -6.37 -1.28 9.44
CA LEU A 93 -7.45 -0.64 10.19
C LEU A 93 -7.27 0.87 10.28
N GLU A 94 -6.04 1.36 10.45
CA GLU A 94 -5.77 2.80 10.50
C GLU A 94 -6.05 3.48 9.15
N LEU A 95 -5.54 2.93 8.04
CA LEU A 95 -5.76 3.48 6.71
C LEU A 95 -7.25 3.46 6.34
N ARG A 96 -7.99 2.41 6.71
CA ARG A 96 -9.45 2.35 6.55
C ARG A 96 -10.19 3.43 7.34
N ARG A 97 -9.79 3.69 8.60
CA ARG A 97 -10.37 4.77 9.40
C ARG A 97 -10.13 6.14 8.76
N GLN A 98 -9.07 6.29 7.98
CA GLN A 98 -8.76 7.50 7.22
C GLN A 98 -9.47 7.55 5.86
N GLY A 99 -10.33 6.59 5.51
CA GLY A 99 -11.09 6.59 4.26
C GLY A 99 -10.34 6.03 3.06
N PHE A 100 -9.35 5.16 3.29
CA PHE A 100 -8.68 4.41 2.24
C PHE A 100 -9.17 2.95 2.17
N VAL A 101 -9.06 2.35 0.98
CA VAL A 101 -9.35 0.93 0.74
C VAL A 101 -8.14 0.28 0.06
N PRO A 102 -7.82 -0.99 0.37
CA PRO A 102 -6.74 -1.69 -0.32
C PRO A 102 -7.10 -1.87 -1.80
N HIS A 103 -6.15 -1.56 -2.67
CA HIS A 103 -6.34 -1.57 -4.12
C HIS A 103 -5.59 -2.73 -4.78
N CYS A 104 -4.27 -2.80 -4.59
CA CYS A 104 -3.44 -3.83 -5.19
C CYS A 104 -2.15 -4.07 -4.39
N ILE A 105 -1.47 -5.17 -4.72
CA ILE A 105 -0.09 -5.46 -4.32
C ILE A 105 0.74 -5.25 -5.59
N PRO A 106 1.56 -4.17 -5.69
CA PRO A 106 2.26 -3.83 -6.92
C PRO A 106 3.45 -4.75 -7.22
N GLY A 107 3.93 -5.49 -6.22
CA GLY A 107 5.02 -6.46 -6.34
C GLY A 107 4.64 -7.84 -5.81
N ASP A 108 5.64 -8.59 -5.38
CA ASP A 108 5.44 -9.90 -4.76
C ASP A 108 5.24 -9.80 -3.24
N VAL A 109 4.55 -10.79 -2.67
CA VAL A 109 4.56 -11.00 -1.22
C VAL A 109 5.90 -11.62 -0.86
N LYS A 110 6.72 -10.91 -0.08
CA LYS A 110 8.03 -11.38 0.33
C LYS A 110 7.86 -12.56 1.28
N LYS A 111 8.49 -13.67 0.90
CA LYS A 111 8.48 -14.91 1.68
C LYS A 111 9.88 -15.18 2.20
N TRP A 112 9.97 -15.89 3.31
CA TRP A 112 11.22 -16.26 3.97
C TRP A 112 11.18 -17.71 4.43
N VAL A 113 12.35 -18.27 4.71
CA VAL A 113 12.52 -19.61 5.27
C VAL A 113 12.50 -19.52 6.80
N ILE A 114 11.77 -20.41 7.45
CA ILE A 114 11.77 -20.53 8.91
C ILE A 114 12.90 -21.47 9.33
N GLY A 115 13.75 -21.00 10.25
CA GLY A 115 14.90 -21.72 10.80
C GLY A 115 15.93 -22.09 9.75
N ASP A 116 16.67 -23.17 10.02
CA ASP A 116 17.78 -23.65 9.18
C ASP A 116 17.32 -24.53 8.00
N PHE A 117 16.03 -24.50 7.65
CA PHE A 117 15.45 -25.39 6.64
C PHE A 117 15.77 -24.91 5.22
N ALA A 118 17.00 -25.14 4.75
CA ALA A 118 17.40 -24.92 3.37
C ALA A 118 17.33 -26.23 2.57
N VAL A 119 16.40 -26.33 1.62
CA VAL A 119 16.47 -27.38 0.57
C VAL A 119 17.23 -26.80 -0.61
N GLY A 120 18.57 -26.96 -0.60
CA GLY A 120 19.44 -26.44 -1.65
C GLY A 120 19.81 -24.98 -1.42
N ASP A 121 19.25 -24.07 -2.22
CA ASP A 121 19.57 -22.64 -2.15
C ASP A 121 18.95 -21.98 -0.89
N PRO A 122 19.76 -21.48 0.05
CA PRO A 122 19.26 -20.82 1.27
C PRO A 122 18.56 -19.48 0.99
N PHE A 123 18.71 -18.90 -0.21
CA PHE A 123 18.02 -17.69 -0.62
C PHE A 123 16.67 -17.97 -1.29
N ARG A 124 16.32 -19.24 -1.53
CA ARG A 124 15.02 -19.60 -2.10
C ARG A 124 13.96 -19.60 -1.00
N PRO A 125 13.03 -18.64 -0.99
CA PRO A 125 11.99 -18.63 0.02
C PRO A 125 11.01 -19.78 -0.20
N LEU A 126 10.42 -20.25 0.89
CA LEU A 126 9.40 -21.31 0.87
C LEU A 126 8.00 -20.70 1.00
N ASN A 127 7.33 -20.91 2.14
CA ASN A 127 5.91 -20.59 2.27
C ASN A 127 5.59 -19.47 3.29
N GLN A 128 6.50 -19.14 4.19
CA GLN A 128 6.22 -18.16 5.24
C GLN A 128 6.26 -16.75 4.65
N ILE A 129 5.13 -16.05 4.68
CA ILE A 129 5.05 -14.62 4.31
C ILE A 129 5.67 -13.78 5.42
N LEU A 130 6.37 -12.71 5.05
CA LEU A 130 6.98 -11.77 5.99
C LEU A 130 6.38 -10.38 5.83
N GLU A 131 6.44 -9.83 4.63
CA GLU A 131 6.06 -8.46 4.34
C GLU A 131 5.67 -8.29 2.87
N THR A 132 5.03 -7.18 2.53
CA THR A 132 4.75 -6.80 1.14
C THR A 132 4.42 -5.31 1.06
N ASP A 133 4.59 -4.72 -0.12
CA ASP A 133 4.00 -3.44 -0.45
C ASP A 133 2.49 -3.60 -0.72
N ILE A 134 1.67 -2.75 -0.13
CA ILE A 134 0.24 -2.64 -0.48
C ILE A 134 -0.05 -1.21 -0.90
N VAL A 135 -0.79 -1.07 -2.00
CA VAL A 135 -1.36 0.21 -2.43
C VAL A 135 -2.77 0.31 -1.89
N TYR A 136 -3.01 1.38 -1.16
CA TYR A 136 -4.31 1.84 -0.73
C TYR A 136 -4.71 3.05 -1.58
N VAL A 137 -6.00 3.15 -1.91
CA VAL A 137 -6.55 4.31 -2.63
C VAL A 137 -7.72 4.87 -1.85
N ARG A 138 -8.02 6.16 -2.07
CA ARG A 138 -9.21 6.81 -1.50
C ARG A 138 -10.45 6.02 -1.87
N ASP A 139 -11.40 5.89 -0.94
CA ASP A 139 -12.57 5.01 -1.10
C ASP A 139 -13.36 5.33 -2.37
N PHE A 140 -13.09 4.56 -3.42
CA PHE A 140 -13.81 4.67 -4.68
C PHE A 140 -15.20 4.04 -4.57
N VAL A 141 -15.52 3.24 -3.54
CA VAL A 141 -16.89 2.72 -3.37
C VAL A 141 -17.85 3.85 -3.02
N HIS A 142 -17.42 4.80 -2.19
CA HIS A 142 -18.20 5.98 -1.77
C HIS A 142 -17.46 7.29 -2.15
N PRO A 143 -17.49 7.70 -3.43
CA PRO A 143 -16.65 8.76 -3.96
C PRO A 143 -17.13 10.19 -3.62
N ASP A 144 -18.24 10.35 -2.91
CA ASP A 144 -18.89 11.65 -2.65
C ASP A 144 -17.97 12.61 -1.88
N GLY A 145 -17.05 12.08 -1.08
CA GLY A 145 -16.06 12.87 -0.34
C GLY A 145 -14.84 13.32 -1.17
N MET A 146 -14.66 12.82 -2.39
CA MET A 146 -13.52 13.21 -3.25
C MET A 146 -13.86 14.44 -4.09
N THR A 147 -12.92 15.38 -4.14
CA THR A 147 -12.98 16.52 -5.07
C THR A 147 -12.70 16.08 -6.50
N ASP A 148 -13.04 16.93 -7.47
CA ASP A 148 -12.71 16.67 -8.87
C ASP A 148 -11.20 16.61 -9.11
N GLU A 149 -10.42 17.38 -8.35
CA GLU A 149 -8.96 17.30 -8.43
C GLU A 149 -8.46 15.95 -7.91
N GLN A 150 -8.95 15.49 -6.77
CA GLN A 150 -8.61 14.15 -6.24
C GLN A 150 -8.99 13.03 -7.23
N LEU A 151 -10.14 13.13 -7.90
CA LEU A 151 -10.51 12.15 -8.92
C LEU A 151 -9.56 12.17 -10.13
N LYS A 152 -9.07 13.34 -10.56
CA LYS A 152 -8.08 13.44 -11.64
C LYS A 152 -6.74 12.82 -11.21
N GLN A 153 -6.26 13.15 -10.02
CA GLN A 153 -5.02 12.61 -9.47
C GLN A 153 -5.11 11.09 -9.32
N LEU A 154 -6.22 10.57 -8.80
CA LEU A 154 -6.45 9.14 -8.68
C LEU A 154 -6.48 8.45 -10.04
N ALA A 155 -7.11 9.06 -11.05
CA ALA A 155 -7.14 8.52 -12.41
C ALA A 155 -5.72 8.40 -12.99
N MET A 156 -4.90 9.44 -12.83
CA MET A 156 -3.52 9.45 -13.33
C MET A 156 -2.65 8.43 -12.60
N ILE A 157 -2.71 8.38 -11.26
CA ILE A 157 -1.94 7.43 -10.45
C ILE A 157 -2.35 5.99 -10.78
N ALA A 158 -3.65 5.70 -10.83
CA ALA A 158 -4.15 4.37 -11.17
C ALA A 158 -3.67 3.93 -12.56
N HIS A 159 -3.72 4.83 -13.56
CA HIS A 159 -3.28 4.54 -14.92
C HIS A 159 -1.78 4.34 -15.04
N TYR A 160 -0.98 5.33 -14.61
CA TYR A 160 0.45 5.40 -14.90
C TYR A 160 1.33 4.68 -13.88
N CYS A 161 0.95 4.68 -12.60
CA CYS A 161 1.76 4.06 -11.54
C CYS A 161 1.42 2.58 -11.36
N TYR A 162 0.14 2.23 -11.49
CA TYR A 162 -0.35 0.90 -11.11
C TYR A 162 -1.03 0.11 -12.23
N GLY A 163 -1.19 0.69 -13.42
CA GLY A 163 -1.84 0.02 -14.56
C GLY A 163 -3.30 -0.38 -14.32
N SER A 164 -3.96 0.20 -13.32
CA SER A 164 -5.38 -0.03 -13.02
C SER A 164 -6.24 0.84 -13.94
N PHE A 165 -6.37 0.39 -15.18
CA PHE A 165 -7.16 1.06 -16.20
C PHE A 165 -8.66 1.10 -15.86
N ASP A 166 -9.15 0.14 -15.10
CA ASP A 166 -10.53 0.06 -14.62
C ASP A 166 -10.85 1.13 -13.56
N LEU A 167 -9.95 1.32 -12.57
CA LEU A 167 -10.07 2.41 -11.60
C LEU A 167 -9.92 3.77 -12.28
N ALA A 168 -8.96 3.92 -13.19
CA ALA A 168 -8.80 5.14 -13.97
C ALA A 168 -10.07 5.48 -14.77
N LEU A 169 -10.64 4.49 -15.47
CA LEU A 169 -11.90 4.64 -16.21
C LEU A 169 -13.05 5.05 -15.29
N ARG A 170 -13.13 4.45 -14.10
CA ARG A 170 -14.17 4.79 -13.12
C ARG A 170 -14.06 6.25 -12.67
N CYS A 171 -12.84 6.73 -12.39
CA CYS A 171 -12.61 8.12 -12.00
C CYS A 171 -12.99 9.11 -13.12
N VAL A 172 -12.60 8.81 -14.36
CA VAL A 172 -12.96 9.65 -15.52
C VAL A 172 -14.47 9.71 -15.72
N ARG A 173 -15.19 8.59 -15.57
CA ARG A 173 -16.66 8.59 -15.66
C ARG A 173 -17.31 9.46 -14.58
N LEU A 174 -16.83 9.39 -13.35
CA LEU A 174 -17.32 10.27 -12.28
C LEU A 174 -17.06 11.76 -12.61
N LEU A 175 -15.93 12.08 -13.22
CA LEU A 175 -15.62 13.44 -13.65
C LEU A 175 -16.54 13.90 -14.79
N GLU A 176 -16.88 13.02 -15.74
CA GLU A 176 -17.85 13.31 -16.81
C GLU A 176 -19.25 13.53 -16.24
N ASP A 177 -19.69 12.67 -15.30
CA ASP A 177 -20.98 12.78 -14.61
C ASP A 177 -21.09 14.09 -13.80
N ARG A 178 -19.97 14.59 -13.29
CA ARG A 178 -19.85 15.89 -12.59
C ARG A 178 -19.68 17.08 -13.52
N HIS A 179 -19.58 16.85 -14.84
CA HIS A 179 -19.23 17.88 -15.83
C HIS A 179 -17.88 18.58 -15.56
N ALA A 180 -16.96 17.90 -14.87
CA ALA A 180 -15.62 18.39 -14.57
C ALA A 180 -14.62 18.17 -15.72
N VAL A 181 -14.99 17.31 -16.68
CA VAL A 181 -14.28 17.07 -17.94
C VAL A 181 -15.29 16.89 -19.08
N ASP A 182 -14.84 17.00 -20.32
CA ASP A 182 -15.69 16.80 -21.50
C ASP A 182 -16.23 15.37 -21.58
N ALA A 183 -17.46 15.24 -22.07
CA ALA A 183 -18.06 13.92 -22.31
C ALA A 183 -17.27 13.16 -23.39
N GLY A 184 -16.95 11.89 -23.10
CA GLY A 184 -16.26 10.99 -24.04
C GLY A 184 -14.75 10.86 -23.79
N VAL A 185 -14.19 11.59 -22.82
CA VAL A 185 -12.78 11.44 -22.39
C VAL A 185 -12.47 10.00 -21.96
N HIS A 186 -13.46 9.30 -21.38
CA HIS A 186 -13.31 7.89 -21.00
C HIS A 186 -12.90 6.95 -22.17
N ALA A 187 -13.21 7.32 -23.42
CA ALA A 187 -12.83 6.55 -24.60
C ALA A 187 -11.30 6.43 -24.75
N GLY A 188 -10.56 7.45 -24.29
CA GLY A 188 -9.10 7.43 -24.24
C GLY A 188 -8.57 6.27 -23.42
N ILE A 189 -9.10 6.07 -22.19
CA ILE A 189 -8.68 4.99 -21.27
C ILE A 189 -8.98 3.60 -21.86
N CYS A 190 -10.13 3.44 -22.49
CA CYS A 190 -10.54 2.17 -23.12
C CYS A 190 -9.61 1.73 -24.26
N SER A 191 -8.93 2.67 -24.93
CA SER A 191 -8.00 2.32 -26.01
C SER A 191 -6.71 1.69 -25.49
N PHE A 192 -6.22 2.12 -24.33
CA PHE A 192 -5.04 1.54 -23.66
C PHE A 192 -5.31 0.14 -23.07
N ALA A 193 -6.50 -0.08 -22.52
CA ALA A 193 -6.88 -1.37 -21.95
C ALA A 193 -7.01 -2.51 -22.99
N ARG A 194 -7.08 -2.18 -24.29
CA ARG A 194 -7.20 -3.16 -25.40
C ARG A 194 -5.87 -3.67 -25.94
N GLY A 195 -4.74 -3.37 -25.29
CA GLY A 195 -3.52 -4.19 -25.41
C GLY A 195 -3.80 -5.64 -24.94
N PRO A 196 -2.94 -6.64 -25.25
CA PRO A 196 -3.28 -8.05 -25.01
C PRO A 196 -3.53 -8.32 -23.52
N LEU A 197 -4.80 -8.31 -23.13
CA LEU A 197 -5.29 -8.77 -21.86
C LEU A 197 -5.09 -10.29 -21.83
N VAL A 198 -4.18 -10.77 -20.99
CA VAL A 198 -4.10 -12.19 -20.64
C VAL A 198 -5.39 -12.53 -19.91
N THR A 199 -6.33 -13.13 -20.64
CA THR A 199 -7.60 -13.60 -20.10
C THR A 199 -7.33 -14.78 -19.18
N ASN A 200 -7.25 -14.52 -17.87
CA ASN A 200 -7.34 -15.59 -16.89
C ASN A 200 -8.84 -15.83 -16.63
N GLU A 201 -9.42 -16.78 -17.37
CA GLU A 201 -10.75 -17.30 -17.10
C GLU A 201 -10.75 -17.94 -15.70
N ARG A 202 -11.27 -17.21 -14.69
CA ARG A 202 -11.72 -17.83 -13.44
C ARG A 202 -13.23 -17.75 -13.35
N SER A 203 -13.80 -18.95 -13.36
CA SER A 203 -15.20 -19.32 -13.15
C SER A 203 -15.89 -18.51 -12.05
N GLY A 204 -17.00 -17.88 -12.41
CA GLY A 204 -17.85 -17.13 -11.50
C GLY A 204 -18.53 -18.02 -10.46
N GLY A 205 -18.11 -17.91 -9.22
CA GLY A 205 -18.88 -18.36 -8.05
C GLY A 205 -19.89 -17.28 -7.66
N ARG A 206 -21.19 -17.57 -7.77
CA ARG A 206 -22.25 -16.70 -7.22
C ARG A 206 -22.28 -16.86 -5.71
N ASN A 207 -21.91 -15.83 -4.96
CA ASN A 207 -22.18 -15.77 -3.52
C ASN A 207 -23.66 -15.47 -3.29
N THR A 208 -24.39 -16.46 -2.77
CA THR A 208 -25.71 -16.27 -2.18
C THR A 208 -25.54 -16.08 -0.67
N VAL A 209 -25.86 -14.88 -0.18
CA VAL A 209 -25.90 -14.61 1.26
C VAL A 209 -27.21 -15.19 1.80
N ARG A 210 -27.14 -16.32 2.53
CA ARG A 210 -28.24 -16.77 3.39
C ARG A 210 -28.04 -16.15 4.76
N ARG A 211 -28.97 -15.28 5.17
CA ARG A 211 -29.13 -14.90 6.58
C ARG A 211 -29.86 -16.03 7.31
N GLY A 212 -29.27 -16.50 8.40
CA GLY A 212 -29.87 -17.33 9.44
C GLY A 212 -29.40 -16.80 10.77
#